data_AF-A0AB35BEE3-F1
#
_entry.id   AF-A0AB35BEE3-F1
#
_cell.length_a   1.000
_cell.length_b   1.000
_cell.length_c   1.000
_cell.angle_alpha   90.00
_cell.angle_beta   90.00
_cell.angle_gamma   90.00
#
_symmetry.space_group_name_H-M   'P 1'
#
loop_
_entity.id
_entity.type
_entity.pdbx_description
1 polymer ?
#
loop_
_entity_poly.entity_id
_entity_poly.type
_entity_poly.pdbx_seq_one_letter_code
_entity_poly.pdbx_strand_id
1 'polypeptide(L)' 'MKRTLLALDRIQARLENELDTTEVRTERDAGYRSGISEALVHVMETKKRVATQR' A
#
# COMPACT_ATOMS: atom_id res chain seq x y z
N MET A 1 2.07 -11.12 16.82
CA MET A 1 2.07 -10.28 15.59
C MET A 1 1.20 -10.76 14.42
N LYS A 2 0.57 -11.95 14.47
CA LYS A 2 -0.25 -12.50 13.36
C LYS A 2 -1.39 -11.57 12.89
N ARG A 3 -2.04 -10.86 13.82
CA ARG A 3 -3.12 -9.91 13.52
C ARG A 3 -2.63 -8.66 12.78
N THR A 4 -1.44 -8.17 13.13
CA THR A 4 -0.82 -7.00 12.49
C THR A 4 -0.45 -7.28 11.04
N LEU A 5 0.15 -8.44 10.75
CA LEU A 5 0.48 -8.84 9.38
C LEU A 5 -0.77 -8.97 8.51
N LEU A 6 -1.83 -9.61 9.04
CA LEU A 6 -3.11 -9.71 8.33
C LEU A 6 -3.74 -8.34 8.02
N ALA A 7 -3.63 -7.37 8.94
CA ALA A 7 -4.11 -6.02 8.70
C ALA A 7 -3.30 -5.33 7.59
N LEU A 8 -1.97 -5.48 7.61
CA LEU A 8 -1.09 -4.93 6.59
C LEU A 8 -1.33 -5.58 5.21
N ASP A 9 -1.63 -6.88 5.16
CA ASP A 9 -2.00 -7.57 3.91
C ASP A 9 -3.28 -6.99 3.30
N ARG A 10 -4.29 -6.70 4.14
CA ARG A 10 -5.54 -6.07 3.68
C ARG A 10 -5.33 -4.64 3.18
N ILE A 11 -4.48 -3.88 3.85
CA ILE A 11 -4.14 -2.51 3.44
C ILE A 11 -3.40 -2.54 2.10
N GLN A 12 -2.39 -3.42 1.96
CA GLN A 12 -1.66 -3.60 0.71
C GLN A 12 -2.61 -3.92 -0.45
N ALA A 13 -3.45 -4.95 -0.31
CA ALA A 13 -4.37 -5.37 -1.36
C ALA A 13 -5.35 -4.25 -1.78
N ARG A 14 -5.80 -3.43 -0.82
CA ARG A 14 -6.65 -2.27 -1.12
C ARG A 14 -5.89 -1.22 -1.94
N LEU A 15 -4.67 -0.88 -1.55
CA LEU A 15 -3.87 0.14 -2.24
C LEU A 15 -3.43 -0.32 -3.64
N GLU A 16 -3.10 -1.61 -3.81
CA GLU A 16 -2.83 -2.21 -5.12
C GLU A 16 -4.06 -2.11 -6.03
N ASN A 17 -5.24 -2.50 -5.53
CA ASN A 17 -6.48 -2.36 -6.29
C ASN A 17 -6.80 -0.89 -6.64
N GLU A 18 -6.51 0.04 -5.74
CA GLU A 18 -6.75 1.47 -5.97
C GLU A 18 -5.79 2.04 -7.04
N LEU A 19 -4.54 1.56 -7.10
CA LEU A 19 -3.64 1.86 -8.21
C LEU A 19 -4.12 1.26 -9.53
N ASP A 20 -4.61 0.03 -9.53
CA ASP A 20 -5.06 -0.61 -10.77
C ASP A 20 -6.33 0.04 -11.33
N THR A 21 -7.20 0.54 -10.45
CA THR A 21 -8.51 1.11 -10.85
C THR A 21 -8.47 2.62 -11.10
N THR A 22 -7.48 3.35 -10.59
CA THR A 22 -7.38 4.80 -10.80
C THR A 22 -6.84 5.11 -12.20
N GLU A 23 -7.71 5.43 -13.15
CA GLU A 23 -7.28 5.95 -14.45
C GLU A 23 -6.65 7.35 -14.32
N VAL A 24 -5.55 7.60 -15.03
CA VAL A 24 -4.88 8.91 -15.03
C VAL A 24 -5.48 9.78 -16.12
N ARG A 25 -6.36 10.71 -15.73
CA ARG A 25 -6.97 11.67 -16.66
C ARG A 25 -6.51 13.10 -16.39
N THR A 26 -6.07 13.37 -15.16
CA THR A 26 -5.62 14.68 -14.70
C THR A 26 -4.30 14.58 -13.94
N GLU A 27 -3.61 15.71 -13.79
CA GLU A 27 -2.41 15.82 -12.95
C GLU A 27 -2.71 15.48 -11.48
N ARG A 28 -3.92 15.78 -11.02
CA ARG A 28 -4.40 15.38 -9.69
C ARG A 28 -4.44 13.85 -9.56
N ASP A 29 -4.90 13.13 -10.57
CA ASP A 29 -4.94 11.66 -10.55
C ASP A 29 -3.54 11.06 -10.55
N ALA A 30 -2.61 11.67 -11.30
CA ALA A 30 -1.20 11.30 -11.28
C ALA A 30 -0.58 11.50 -9.89
N GLY A 31 -0.84 12.64 -9.25
CA GLY A 31 -0.42 12.91 -7.87
C GLY A 31 -1.04 11.94 -6.86
N TYR A 32 -2.32 11.61 -7.01
CA TYR A 32 -3.00 10.64 -6.16
C TYR A 32 -2.36 9.24 -6.26
N ARG A 33 -2.10 8.75 -7.47
CA ARG A 33 -1.39 7.48 -7.69
C ARG A 33 0.03 7.50 -7.15
N SER A 34 0.74 8.63 -7.26
CA SER A 34 2.06 8.78 -6.65
C SER A 34 1.99 8.59 -5.13
N GLY A 35 1.01 9.21 -4.47
CA GLY A 35 0.79 9.05 -3.04
C GLY A 35 0.42 7.62 -2.64
N ILE A 36 -0.41 6.91 -3.42
CA ILE A 36 -0.71 5.49 -3.17
C ILE A 36 0.56 4.62 -3.31
N SER A 37 1.39 4.90 -4.31
CA SER A 37 2.65 4.19 -4.52
C SER A 37 3.61 4.35 -3.33
N GLU A 38 3.74 5.57 -2.79
CA GLU A 38 4.53 5.84 -1.60
C GLU A 38 3.96 5.12 -0.35
N ALA A 39 2.64 5.15 -0.16
CA ALA A 39 1.98 4.44 0.93
C ALA A 39 2.22 2.92 0.86
N LEU A 40 2.22 2.33 -0.34
CA LEU A 40 2.52 0.90 -0.54
C LEU A 40 3.94 0.55 -0.10
N VAL A 41 4.94 1.37 -0.44
CA VAL A 41 6.33 1.17 0.00
C VAL A 41 6.39 1.11 1.53
N HIS A 42 5.76 2.06 2.22
CA HIS A 42 5.72 2.06 3.69
C HIS A 42 5.03 0.82 4.29
N VAL A 43 3.95 0.33 3.67
CA VAL A 43 3.26 -0.89 4.10
C VAL A 43 4.18 -2.11 3.95
N MET A 44 4.85 -2.24 2.80
CA MET A 44 5.76 -3.36 2.54
C MET A 44 6.97 -3.35 3.47
N GLU A 45 7.56 -2.18 3.73
CA GLU A 45 8.63 -2.04 4.70
C GLU A 45 8.19 -2.42 6.11
N THR A 46 7.01 -1.97 6.53
CA THR A 46 6.44 -2.29 7.84
C THR A 46 6.18 -3.79 7.95
N LYS A 47 5.63 -4.43 6.91
CA LYS A 47 5.46 -5.88 6.85
C LYS A 47 6.78 -6.61 7.04
N LYS A 48 7.84 -6.18 6.36
CA LYS A 48 9.18 -6.76 6.49
C LYS A 48 9.68 -6.64 7.93
N ARG A 49 9.60 -5.46 8.53
CA ARG A 49 10.02 -5.22 9.92
C ARG A 49 9.26 -6.10 10.91
N VAL A 50 7.93 -6.17 10.79
CA VAL A 50 7.07 -7.00 11.67
C VAL A 50 7.34 -8.49 11.47
N ALA A 51 7.65 -8.94 10.25
CA ALA A 51 7.99 -10.32 9.97
C ALA A 51 9.37 -10.72 10.52
N THR A 52 10.35 -9.81 10.54
CA THR A 52 11.68 -10.05 11.09
C THR A 52 11.73 -10.00 12.63
N GLN A 53 10.78 -9.33 13.29
CA GLN A 53 10.68 -9.27 14.76
C GLN A 53 10.05 -10.54 15.40
N ARG A 54 9.99 -11.64 14.66
CA ARG A 54 9.31 -12.87 15.03
C ARG A 54 10.28 -14.01 15.20
#